data_AF-A0A7S3XA91-F1
#
_entry.id   AF-A0A7S3XA91-F1
#
_cell.length_a   1.000
_cell.length_b   1.000
_cell.length_c   1.000
_cell.angle_alpha   90.00
_cell.angle_beta   90.00
_cell.angle_gamma   90.00
#
_symmetry.space_group_name_H-M   'P 1'
#
loop_
_entity.id
_entity.type
_entity.pdbx_description
1 polymer ?
#
loop_
_entity_poly.entity_id
_entity_poly.type
_entity_poly.pdbx_seq_one_letter_code
_entity_poly.pdbx_strand_id
1 'polypeptide(L)'
;GEVLIERVKALTNSEEEAMTLPGRQMLALPFEPQGTAHLKLQKTVQFSAMSTMMGNIGQANYTAANIYLDKLPPYERPEIDAVTLMWGAVGNIGMRWKAFASADMLNATPEALLSVNDAAKIL
;
A
#
# COMPACT_ATOMS: atom_id res chain seq x y z
N GLY A 1 11.41 30.86 -28.44
CA GLY A 1 10.00 31.28 -28.31
C GLY A 1 9.09 30.35 -29.06
N GLU A 2 9.26 30.23 -30.38
CA GLU A 2 8.28 29.58 -31.26
C GLU A 2 8.26 28.04 -31.19
N VAL A 3 9.41 27.39 -30.96
CA VAL A 3 9.49 25.91 -30.89
C VAL A 3 8.74 25.30 -29.69
N LEU A 4 8.62 26.05 -28.59
CA LEU A 4 7.86 25.62 -27.40
C LEU A 4 6.35 25.78 -27.61
N ILE A 5 5.93 26.80 -28.38
CA ILE A 5 4.52 27.06 -28.67
C ILE A 5 3.96 26.01 -29.65
N GLU A 6 4.73 25.60 -30.66
CA GLU A 6 4.31 24.52 -31.57
C GLU A 6 4.19 23.16 -30.87
N ARG A 7 5.12 22.84 -29.96
CA ARG A 7 5.08 21.57 -29.21
C ARG A 7 3.90 21.49 -28.24
N VAL A 8 3.53 22.61 -27.61
CA VAL A 8 2.32 22.66 -26.77
C VAL A 8 1.06 22.50 -27.62
N LYS A 9 0.96 23.16 -28.78
CA LYS A 9 -0.17 22.99 -29.71
C LYS A 9 -0.30 21.56 -30.27
N ALA A 10 0.82 20.90 -30.57
CA ALA A 10 0.80 19.51 -31.04
C ALA A 10 0.28 18.53 -29.99
N LEU A 11 0.55 18.78 -28.70
CA LEU A 11 0.03 17.96 -27.61
C LEU A 11 -1.46 18.21 -27.36
N THR A 12 -1.92 19.48 -27.42
CA THR A 12 -3.35 19.81 -27.20
C THR A 12 -4.24 19.26 -28.32
N ASN A 13 -3.75 19.21 -29.56
CA ASN A 13 -4.51 18.63 -30.68
C ASN A 13 -4.53 17.09 -30.68
N SER A 14 -3.62 16.42 -29.95
CA SER A 14 -3.57 14.95 -29.89
C SER A 14 -4.58 14.33 -28.92
N GLU A 15 -5.10 15.12 -27.97
CA GLU A 15 -6.13 14.67 -27.03
C GLU A 15 -7.55 14.77 -27.61
N GLU A 16 -7.79 15.65 -28.60
CA GLU A 16 -9.10 15.78 -29.26
C GLU A 16 -9.36 14.70 -30.32
N GLU A 17 -8.34 14.25 -31.05
CA GLU A 17 -8.48 13.17 -32.06
C GLU A 17 -8.69 11.78 -31.43
N ALA A 18 -8.28 11.57 -30.18
CA ALA A 18 -8.50 10.31 -29.48
C ALA A 18 -9.97 10.06 -29.11
N MET A 19 -10.83 11.10 -29.16
CA MET A 19 -12.22 11.01 -28.74
C MET A 19 -13.21 10.77 -29.89
N THR A 20 -12.74 10.62 -31.13
CA THR A 20 -13.62 10.50 -32.32
C THR A 20 -13.38 9.27 -33.22
N LEU A 21 -12.55 8.29 -32.84
CA LEU A 21 -12.44 7.06 -33.62
C LEU A 21 -13.60 6.09 -33.35
N PRO A 22 -14.51 5.84 -34.31
CA PRO A 22 -15.55 4.84 -34.19
C PRO A 22 -14.94 3.49 -34.60
N GLY A 23 -14.37 2.74 -33.65
CA GLY A 23 -13.63 1.56 -34.08
C GLY A 23 -13.03 0.61 -33.05
N ARG A 24 -13.33 0.72 -31.76
CA ARG A 24 -13.12 -0.42 -30.85
C ARG A 24 -14.48 -1.01 -30.49
N GLN A 25 -15.03 -1.78 -31.42
CA GLN A 25 -15.86 -2.93 -31.06
C GLN A 25 -14.99 -3.89 -30.26
N MET A 26 -14.79 -3.61 -28.97
CA MET A 26 -14.60 -4.70 -28.03
C MET A 26 -15.97 -5.36 -27.96
N LEU A 27 -16.07 -6.55 -28.54
CA LEU A 27 -17.21 -7.45 -28.39
C LEU A 27 -17.61 -7.40 -26.91
N ALA A 28 -18.72 -6.72 -26.62
CA ALA A 28 -19.36 -6.80 -25.32
C ALA A 28 -19.92 -8.22 -25.26
N LEU A 29 -19.07 -9.19 -24.92
CA LEU A 29 -19.55 -10.40 -24.28
C LEU A 29 -20.43 -9.89 -23.14
N PRO A 30 -21.69 -10.35 -23.02
CA PRO A 30 -22.50 -10.00 -21.87
C PRO A 30 -21.70 -10.39 -20.64
N PHE A 31 -21.16 -9.38 -19.95
CA PHE A 31 -20.66 -9.53 -18.61
C PHE A 31 -21.92 -9.71 -17.79
N GLU A 32 -22.35 -10.96 -17.62
CA GLU A 32 -23.23 -11.29 -16.51
C GLU A 32 -22.41 -11.01 -15.26
N PRO A 33 -22.79 -10.02 -14.42
CA PRO A 33 -22.24 -9.94 -13.09
C PRO A 33 -22.72 -11.21 -12.39
N GLN A 34 -21.91 -12.28 -12.44
CA GLN A 34 -22.02 -13.37 -11.50
C GLN A 34 -21.89 -12.69 -10.16
N GLY A 35 -23.02 -12.51 -9.47
CA GLY A 35 -23.10 -11.70 -8.26
C GLY A 35 -22.01 -12.17 -7.32
N THR A 36 -20.91 -11.41 -7.26
CA THR A 36 -20.01 -11.49 -6.13
C THR A 36 -20.90 -11.07 -5.00
N ALA A 37 -21.25 -12.02 -4.12
CA ALA A 37 -21.99 -11.69 -2.91
C ALA A 37 -21.33 -10.44 -2.35
N HIS A 38 -22.10 -9.35 -2.20
CA HIS A 38 -21.60 -8.10 -1.65
C HIS A 38 -21.23 -8.38 -0.18
N LEU A 39 -20.05 -8.95 0.02
CA LEU A 39 -19.51 -9.24 1.34
C LEU A 39 -19.24 -7.90 1.97
N LYS A 40 -20.13 -7.50 2.88
CA LYS A 40 -19.96 -6.29 3.67
C LYS A 40 -18.76 -6.50 4.57
N LEU A 41 -17.68 -5.77 4.31
CA LEU A 41 -16.49 -5.77 5.15
C LEU A 41 -16.87 -5.25 6.54
N GLN A 42 -16.72 -6.10 7.56
CA GLN A 42 -17.13 -5.77 8.92
C GLN A 42 -15.98 -5.20 9.75
N LYS A 43 -14.75 -5.68 9.53
CA LYS A 43 -13.56 -5.24 10.24
C LYS A 43 -12.36 -5.11 9.33
N THR A 44 -11.42 -4.25 9.70
CA THR A 44 -10.12 -4.15 9.03
C THR A 44 -8.98 -4.11 10.03
N VAL A 45 -7.87 -4.76 9.68
CA VAL A 45 -6.63 -4.73 10.46
C VAL A 45 -5.53 -4.19 9.54
N GLN A 46 -4.93 -3.07 9.93
CA GLN A 46 -3.79 -2.49 9.24
C GLN A 46 -2.50 -2.83 9.98
N PHE A 47 -1.44 -3.10 9.21
CA PHE A 47 -0.14 -3.47 9.71
C PHE A 47 0.79 -2.28 9.53
N SER A 48 1.03 -1.57 10.63
CA SER A 48 1.98 -0.47 10.74
C SER A 48 3.27 -0.94 11.44
N ALA A 49 4.18 -0.03 11.74
CA ALA A 49 5.48 -0.34 12.32
C ALA A 49 5.86 0.60 13.47
N MET A 50 6.56 0.10 14.48
CA MET A 50 7.08 0.93 15.58
C MET A 50 8.02 2.07 15.14
N SER A 51 8.53 2.03 13.91
CA SER A 51 9.33 3.11 13.33
C SER A 51 8.56 4.43 13.16
N THR A 52 7.22 4.43 13.29
CA THR A 52 6.41 5.65 13.32
C THR A 52 6.59 6.45 14.61
N MET A 53 6.89 5.78 15.72
CA MET A 53 7.13 6.44 17.01
C MET A 53 8.59 6.84 17.22
N MET A 54 9.52 5.92 16.91
CA MET A 54 10.94 6.10 17.23
C MET A 54 11.76 6.64 16.05
N GLY A 55 11.21 6.60 14.83
CA GLY A 55 11.96 6.83 13.61
C GLY A 55 13.00 5.73 13.35
N ASN A 56 13.51 5.67 12.12
CA ASN A 56 14.64 4.82 11.80
C ASN A 56 15.47 5.47 10.69
N ILE A 57 16.79 5.48 10.87
CA ILE A 57 17.72 6.14 9.95
C ILE A 57 17.63 5.45 8.59
N GLY A 58 17.52 6.25 7.52
CA GLY A 58 17.38 5.74 6.15
C GLY A 58 15.99 5.20 5.80
N GLN A 59 15.02 5.25 6.73
CA GLN A 59 13.67 4.72 6.51
C GLN A 59 12.57 5.80 6.56
N ALA A 60 12.90 7.06 6.26
CA ALA A 60 11.94 8.17 6.31
C ALA A 60 10.67 7.91 5.46
N ASN A 61 10.83 7.40 4.23
CA ASN A 61 9.70 7.06 3.35
C ASN A 61 8.84 5.94 3.94
N TYR A 62 9.46 4.92 4.53
CA TYR A 62 8.77 3.82 5.19
C TYR A 62 8.01 4.32 6.42
N THR A 63 8.64 5.13 7.27
CA THR A 63 7.99 5.77 8.43
C THR A 63 6.80 6.64 8.00
N ALA A 64 6.94 7.45 6.96
CA ALA A 64 5.84 8.29 6.46
C ALA A 64 4.65 7.46 5.94
N ALA A 65 4.90 6.38 5.21
CA ALA A 65 3.85 5.47 4.74
C ALA A 65 3.11 4.79 5.91
N ASN A 66 3.83 4.36 6.95
CA ASN A 66 3.21 3.74 8.13
C ASN A 66 2.43 4.77 8.97
N ILE A 67 2.89 6.02 9.10
CA ILE A 67 2.13 7.11 9.74
C ILE A 67 0.80 7.35 9.02
N TYR A 68 0.79 7.23 7.69
CA TYR A 68 -0.45 7.34 6.93
C TYR A 68 -1.42 6.20 7.28
N LEU A 69 -0.95 4.96 7.36
CA LEU A 69 -1.76 3.80 7.79
C LEU A 69 -2.30 3.96 9.22
N ASP A 70 -1.54 4.57 10.13
CA ASP A 70 -2.01 4.85 11.50
C ASP A 70 -3.22 5.78 11.54
N LYS A 71 -3.41 6.61 10.50
CA LYS A 71 -4.48 7.61 10.40
C LYS A 71 -5.55 7.27 9.37
N LEU A 72 -5.31 6.25 8.54
CA LEU A 72 -6.20 5.86 7.45
C LEU A 72 -7.60 5.41 7.93
N PRO A 73 -7.74 4.59 8.99
CA PRO A 73 -9.04 4.00 9.31
C PRO A 73 -10.14 5.01 9.68
N PRO A 74 -9.89 6.02 10.54
CA PRO A 74 -10.89 7.05 10.84
C PRO A 74 -11.27 7.92 9.63
N TYR A 75 -10.40 8.05 8.62
CA TYR A 75 -10.59 8.98 7.52
C TYR A 75 -11.42 8.41 6.36
N GLU A 76 -11.16 7.16 5.96
CA GLU A 76 -11.82 6.60 4.77
C GLU A 76 -13.13 5.86 5.06
N ARG A 77 -13.20 5.16 6.20
CA ARG A 77 -14.31 4.23 6.50
C ARG A 77 -14.65 4.22 7.98
N PRO A 78 -15.14 5.34 8.55
CA PRO A 78 -15.48 5.44 9.97
C PRO A 78 -16.57 4.45 10.41
N GLU A 79 -17.33 3.89 9.48
CA GLU A 79 -18.37 2.88 9.72
C GLU A 79 -17.84 1.44 9.86
N ILE A 80 -16.55 1.20 9.57
CA ILE A 80 -15.91 -0.11 9.69
C ILE A 80 -15.04 -0.13 10.94
N ASP A 81 -15.23 -1.15 11.79
CA ASP A 81 -14.37 -1.38 12.95
C ASP A 81 -12.95 -1.68 12.48
N ALA A 82 -12.01 -0.78 12.78
CA ALA A 82 -10.69 -0.82 12.21
C ALA A 82 -9.62 -0.63 13.28
N VAL A 83 -8.61 -1.48 13.23
CA VAL A 83 -7.46 -1.43 14.14
C VAL A 83 -6.17 -1.36 13.34
N THR A 84 -5.27 -0.46 13.73
CA THR A 84 -3.92 -0.40 13.19
C THR A 84 -2.94 -0.88 14.24
N LEU A 85 -2.16 -1.92 13.91
CA LEU A 85 -1.19 -2.53 14.79
C LEU A 85 0.22 -2.07 14.41
N MET A 86 0.92 -1.39 15.33
CA MET A 86 2.30 -0.95 15.15
C MET A 86 3.26 -2.09 15.52
N TRP A 87 3.69 -2.86 14.52
CA TRP A 87 4.52 -4.04 14.75
C TRP A 87 5.97 -3.68 15.06
N GLY A 88 6.53 -4.42 16.02
CA GLY A 88 7.97 -4.54 16.19
C GLY A 88 8.60 -5.43 15.12
N ALA A 89 9.90 -5.70 15.26
CA ALA A 89 10.61 -6.57 14.34
C ALA A 89 10.17 -8.04 14.51
N VAL A 90 9.58 -8.63 13.47
CA VAL A 90 9.24 -10.07 13.45
C VAL A 90 10.42 -10.86 12.88
N GLY A 91 10.88 -11.86 13.62
CA GLY A 91 12.05 -12.67 13.26
C GLY A 91 11.72 -13.82 12.31
N ASN A 92 12.77 -14.34 11.64
CA ASN A 92 12.75 -15.59 10.87
C ASN A 92 11.76 -15.66 9.68
N ILE A 93 11.18 -14.53 9.27
CA ILE A 93 10.29 -14.44 8.11
C ILE A 93 10.25 -13.01 7.53
N GLY A 94 9.70 -12.86 6.32
CA GLY A 94 9.23 -11.58 5.80
C GLY A 94 10.32 -10.59 5.43
N MET A 95 9.98 -9.29 5.50
CA MET A 95 10.79 -8.18 4.99
C MET A 95 12.21 -8.15 5.56
N ARG A 96 12.38 -8.47 6.85
CA ARG A 96 13.69 -8.44 7.52
C ARG A 96 14.59 -9.60 7.13
N TRP A 97 14.03 -10.82 7.06
CA TRP A 97 14.79 -12.03 6.71
C TRP A 97 15.51 -11.88 5.37
N LYS A 98 14.86 -11.22 4.40
CA LYS A 98 15.39 -11.07 3.04
C LYS A 98 16.27 -9.81 2.86
N ALA A 99 16.07 -8.76 3.64
CA ALA A 99 16.71 -7.46 3.42
C ALA A 99 17.99 -7.22 4.25
N PHE A 100 18.14 -7.87 5.42
CA PHE A 100 19.23 -7.52 6.35
C PHE A 100 20.06 -8.69 6.89
N ALA A 101 19.71 -9.95 6.55
CA ALA A 101 20.37 -11.21 6.94
C ALA A 101 21.62 -11.08 7.85
N SER A 102 22.79 -10.77 7.27
CA SER A 102 24.11 -10.78 7.95
C SER A 102 24.57 -9.45 8.57
N ALA A 103 23.85 -8.34 8.37
CA ALA A 103 24.21 -7.02 8.93
C ALA A 103 23.11 -6.44 9.85
N ASP A 104 22.06 -7.23 10.11
CA ASP A 104 20.98 -6.85 10.98
C ASP A 104 21.41 -6.94 12.45
N MET A 105 21.71 -5.80 13.07
CA MET A 105 22.06 -5.72 14.49
C MET A 105 21.01 -6.34 15.41
N LEU A 106 19.74 -6.41 14.99
CA LEU A 106 18.68 -7.03 15.79
C LEU A 106 18.63 -8.56 15.62
N ASN A 107 19.21 -9.14 14.56
CA ASN A 107 19.41 -10.59 14.50
C ASN A 107 20.49 -11.05 15.49
N ALA A 108 21.38 -10.15 15.91
CA ALA A 108 22.33 -10.41 16.99
C ALA A 108 21.68 -10.39 18.39
N THR A 109 20.43 -9.94 18.49
CA THR A 109 19.61 -9.93 19.71
C THR A 109 18.26 -10.59 19.44
N PRO A 110 18.20 -11.94 19.34
CA PRO A 110 16.97 -12.67 19.04
C PRO A 110 15.83 -12.38 20.02
N GLU A 111 16.13 -11.99 21.26
CA GLU A 111 15.13 -11.63 22.27
C GLU A 111 14.40 -10.33 21.97
N ALA A 112 14.98 -9.47 21.11
CA ALA A 112 14.35 -8.23 20.64
C ALA A 112 13.40 -8.47 19.46
N LEU A 113 13.34 -9.70 18.95
CA LEU A 113 12.47 -10.08 17.83
C LEU A 113 11.20 -10.76 18.34
N LEU A 114 10.07 -10.36 17.77
CA LEU A 114 8.81 -11.05 17.98
C LEU A 114 8.82 -12.36 17.20
N SER A 115 8.50 -13.47 17.87
CA SER A 115 8.34 -14.75 17.19
C SER A 115 7.05 -14.75 16.37
N VAL A 116 7.02 -15.50 15.27
CA VAL A 116 5.80 -15.66 14.45
C VAL A 116 4.63 -16.20 15.29
N ASN A 117 4.91 -17.13 16.20
CA ASN A 117 3.89 -17.73 17.06
C ASN A 117 3.31 -16.71 18.05
N ASP A 118 4.12 -15.78 18.56
CA ASP A 118 3.63 -14.74 19.47
C ASP A 118 2.92 -13.62 18.71
N ALA A 119 3.40 -13.26 17.52
CA ALA A 119 2.70 -12.34 16.63
C ALA A 119 1.31 -12.85 16.26
N ALA A 120 1.17 -14.14 15.96
CA ALA A 120 -0.10 -14.75 15.59
C ALA A 120 -1.15 -14.72 16.71
N LYS A 121 -0.75 -14.64 17.99
CA LYS A 121 -1.69 -14.58 19.13
C LYS A 121 -2.31 -13.20 19.34
N ILE A 122 -1.79 -12.16 18.69
CA ILE A 122 -2.28 -10.78 18.81
C ILE A 122 -3.46 -10.56 17.84
N LEU A 123 -3.57 -11.38 16.79
CA LEU A 123 -4.65 -11.37 15.80
C LEU A 123 -5.80 -12.29 16.23
#